data_AF-A0A928PIA1-F1
#
_entry.id   AF-A0A928PIA1-F1
#
_cell.length_a   1.000
_cell.length_b   1.000
_cell.length_c   1.000
_cell.angle_alpha   90.00
_cell.angle_beta   90.00
_cell.angle_gamma   90.00
#
_symmetry.space_group_name_H-M   'P 1'
#
loop_
_entity.id
_entity.type
_entity.pdbx_description
1 polymer ?
#
loop_
_entity_poly.entity_id
_entity_poly.type
_entity_poly.pdbx_seq_one_letter_code
_entity_poly.pdbx_strand_id
1 'polypeptide(L)'
;ETEIFAAETIGEFKQETGRSVSYMVVSEAGASVYSASKLAAEEFPNFDVNTRSAISIGRRLQDPLAELVKIDPKAIGVGQYQHDMPQKELTEALDGVVEDCVNSVGADLNTASPALLSHIAGINGTIAKNIVAYREENGEFTGRAQLKKVPKLGPKAYEQCAGFLRVAESKNILDNTGVHPESYDAAKGLLEKCGYTTADVKAGRLDELHNRAAKLGYETLSADLGVGVPTLKDIEKELLKPGRDPRDELPPPMLRSDVLDIKDLKEGMELQGTVRNVIDFGAFVDIGVHQDGLVHISQISNKFIKHPSEVLSVGDVVTVRILGVDLKKERISLTMKGIKQK
;
A
#
# COMPACT_ATOMS: atom_id res chain seq x y z
N GLU A 1 6.68 26.46 -1.29
CA GLU A 1 7.11 27.03 -2.60
C GLU A 1 6.66 26.14 -3.76
N THR A 2 7.19 24.93 -3.96
CA THR A 2 6.80 24.07 -5.11
C THR A 2 5.31 23.74 -5.17
N GLU A 3 4.68 23.50 -4.02
CA GLU A 3 3.24 23.28 -3.95
C GLU A 3 2.42 24.49 -4.44
N ILE A 4 2.85 25.71 -4.09
CA ILE A 4 2.22 26.97 -4.54
C ILE A 4 2.29 27.05 -6.06
N PHE A 5 3.51 26.93 -6.58
CA PHE A 5 3.76 26.99 -8.02
C PHE A 5 2.91 25.96 -8.78
N ALA A 6 2.84 24.72 -8.29
CA ALA A 6 2.03 23.68 -8.90
C ALA A 6 0.53 24.04 -8.88
N ALA A 7 0.01 24.49 -7.75
CA ALA A 7 -1.41 24.81 -7.61
C ALA A 7 -1.81 26.05 -8.44
N GLU A 8 -0.96 27.09 -8.51
CA GLU A 8 -1.14 28.24 -9.41
C GLU A 8 -1.14 27.80 -10.88
N THR A 9 -0.15 27.02 -11.30
CA THR A 9 -0.03 26.49 -12.68
C THR A 9 -1.25 25.65 -13.06
N ILE A 10 -1.78 24.85 -12.13
CA ILE A 10 -3.00 24.05 -12.32
C ILE A 10 -4.22 24.96 -12.48
N GLY A 11 -4.30 26.05 -11.71
CA GLY A 11 -5.33 27.06 -11.83
C GLY A 11 -5.33 27.74 -13.20
N GLU A 12 -4.17 28.18 -13.67
CA GLU A 12 -3.97 28.77 -15.00
C GLU A 12 -4.33 27.77 -16.11
N PHE A 13 -3.83 26.54 -16.02
CA PHE A 13 -4.12 25.47 -16.98
C PHE A 13 -5.63 25.20 -17.12
N LYS A 14 -6.36 25.22 -16.01
CA LYS A 14 -7.82 25.06 -16.00
C LYS A 14 -8.52 26.24 -16.69
N GLN A 15 -8.05 27.47 -16.50
CA GLN A 15 -8.60 28.64 -17.17
C GLN A 15 -8.37 28.62 -18.69
N GLU A 16 -7.18 28.20 -19.12
CA GLU A 16 -6.81 28.16 -20.54
C GLU A 16 -7.47 27.01 -21.30
N THR A 17 -7.51 25.82 -20.70
CA THR A 17 -7.90 24.59 -21.40
C THR A 17 -9.29 24.07 -21.03
N GLY A 18 -9.87 24.57 -19.94
CA GLY A 18 -11.10 24.03 -19.34
C GLY A 18 -10.92 22.66 -18.67
N ARG A 19 -9.71 22.10 -18.62
CA ARG A 19 -9.44 20.77 -18.03
C ARG A 19 -8.99 20.92 -16.58
N SER A 20 -9.56 20.11 -15.69
CA SER A 20 -9.12 20.01 -14.30
C SER A 20 -8.02 18.96 -14.16
N VAL A 21 -6.96 19.32 -13.43
CA VAL A 21 -5.94 18.39 -12.93
C VAL A 21 -5.82 18.57 -11.43
N SER A 22 -5.29 17.56 -10.75
CA SER A 22 -5.08 17.58 -9.30
C SER A 22 -3.65 17.17 -9.00
N TYR A 23 -3.14 17.56 -7.83
CA TYR A 23 -1.82 17.18 -7.35
C TYR A 23 -1.94 16.47 -6.00
N MET A 24 -0.86 15.75 -5.65
CA MET A 24 -0.68 15.14 -4.34
C MET A 24 0.72 15.43 -3.85
N VAL A 25 0.87 15.65 -2.55
CA VAL A 25 2.18 15.71 -1.91
C VAL A 25 2.64 14.28 -1.60
N VAL A 26 3.81 13.91 -2.11
CA VAL A 26 4.40 12.58 -1.95
C VAL A 26 5.69 12.71 -1.15
N SER A 27 5.94 11.76 -0.25
CA SER A 27 7.19 11.72 0.51
C SER A 27 8.38 11.54 -0.42
N GLU A 28 9.39 12.40 -0.29
CA GLU A 28 10.69 12.28 -0.97
C GLU A 28 11.66 11.35 -0.23
N ALA A 29 11.27 10.81 0.93
CA ALA A 29 12.20 10.10 1.81
C ALA A 29 12.90 8.92 1.08
N GLY A 30 14.23 8.89 1.09
CA GLY A 30 15.04 7.92 0.35
C GLY A 30 15.14 8.12 -1.17
N ALA A 31 14.47 9.09 -1.78
CA ALA A 31 14.52 9.32 -3.25
C ALA A 31 15.93 9.73 -3.71
N SER A 32 16.64 10.52 -2.90
CA SER A 32 18.05 10.85 -3.13
C SER A 32 18.93 9.60 -3.09
N VAL A 33 18.70 8.70 -2.14
CA VAL A 33 19.44 7.43 -2.02
C VAL A 33 19.15 6.51 -3.20
N TYR A 34 17.88 6.41 -3.64
CA TYR A 34 17.53 5.70 -4.87
C TYR A 34 18.27 6.28 -6.07
N SER A 35 18.19 7.59 -6.29
CA SER A 35 18.72 8.24 -7.50
C SER A 35 20.24 8.08 -7.70
N ALA A 36 20.98 7.96 -6.60
CA ALA A 36 22.42 7.70 -6.56
C ALA A 36 22.77 6.20 -6.55
N SER A 37 21.78 5.31 -6.48
CA SER A 37 21.99 3.87 -6.42
C SER A 37 22.44 3.29 -7.76
N LYS A 38 23.10 2.13 -7.71
CA LYS A 38 23.43 1.35 -8.91
C LYS A 38 22.18 0.92 -9.67
N LEU A 39 21.11 0.56 -8.95
CA LEU A 39 19.84 0.16 -9.55
C LEU A 39 19.23 1.29 -10.39
N ALA A 40 19.19 2.52 -9.87
CA ALA A 40 18.67 3.65 -10.63
C ALA A 40 19.56 3.99 -11.85
N ALA A 41 20.88 3.79 -11.74
CA ALA A 41 21.78 3.96 -12.88
C ALA A 41 21.58 2.88 -13.96
N GLU A 42 21.19 1.66 -13.57
CA GLU A 42 20.83 0.57 -14.50
C GLU A 42 19.44 0.81 -15.14
N GLU A 43 18.44 1.24 -14.36
CA GLU A 43 17.10 1.56 -14.88
C GLU A 43 17.11 2.79 -15.82
N PHE A 44 17.96 3.78 -15.51
CA PHE A 44 17.94 5.10 -16.14
C PHE A 44 19.35 5.63 -16.47
N PRO A 45 20.10 4.95 -17.35
CA PRO A 45 21.51 5.28 -17.63
C PRO A 45 21.69 6.68 -18.23
N ASN A 46 20.72 7.15 -19.00
CA ASN A 46 20.78 8.43 -19.73
C ASN A 46 20.27 9.63 -18.92
N PHE A 47 19.79 9.42 -17.70
CA PHE A 47 19.25 10.49 -16.85
C PHE A 47 20.22 10.82 -15.72
N ASP A 48 20.29 12.10 -15.36
CA ASP A 48 21.05 12.56 -14.19
C ASP A 48 20.34 12.20 -12.87
N VAL A 49 21.04 12.42 -11.76
CA VAL A 49 20.58 12.09 -10.41
C VAL A 49 19.29 12.83 -10.04
N ASN A 50 19.15 14.11 -10.41
CA ASN A 50 17.95 14.88 -10.08
C ASN A 50 16.74 14.37 -10.85
N THR A 51 16.92 14.07 -12.13
CA THR A 51 15.85 13.50 -12.97
C THR A 51 15.41 12.11 -12.46
N ARG A 52 16.37 11.26 -12.04
CA ARG A 52 16.04 9.96 -11.43
C ARG A 52 15.26 10.11 -10.11
N SER A 53 15.61 11.10 -9.29
CA SER A 53 14.86 11.40 -8.06
C SER A 53 13.40 11.78 -8.38
N ALA A 54 13.20 12.67 -9.36
CA ALA A 54 11.87 13.07 -9.82
C ALA A 54 11.05 11.89 -10.36
N ILE A 55 11.67 10.97 -11.11
CA ILE A 55 11.02 9.74 -11.59
C ILE A 55 10.55 8.87 -10.41
N SER A 56 11.37 8.73 -9.36
CA SER A 56 10.98 7.96 -8.16
C SER A 56 9.76 8.58 -7.47
N ILE A 57 9.73 9.90 -7.31
CA ILE A 57 8.57 10.61 -6.73
C ILE A 57 7.30 10.35 -7.55
N GLY A 58 7.39 10.42 -8.87
CA GLY A 58 6.25 10.13 -9.76
C GLY A 58 5.77 8.68 -9.67
N ARG A 59 6.68 7.70 -9.58
CA ARG A 59 6.34 6.27 -9.43
C ARG A 59 5.73 5.94 -8.07
N ARG A 60 6.18 6.59 -6.99
CA ARG A 60 5.57 6.44 -5.66
C ARG A 60 4.11 6.85 -5.62
N LEU A 61 3.72 7.85 -6.41
CA LEU A 61 2.31 8.23 -6.54
C LEU A 61 1.47 7.11 -7.19
N GLN A 62 2.06 6.36 -8.11
CA GLN A 62 1.38 5.27 -8.83
C GLN A 62 1.27 4.01 -7.97
N ASP A 63 2.39 3.58 -7.39
CA ASP A 63 2.45 2.46 -6.45
C ASP A 63 3.60 2.67 -5.44
N PRO A 64 3.29 3.12 -4.22
CA PRO A 64 4.30 3.35 -3.19
C PRO A 64 5.11 2.08 -2.87
N LEU A 65 4.46 0.92 -2.82
CA LEU A 65 5.11 -0.33 -2.42
C LEU A 65 6.14 -0.74 -3.46
N ALA A 66 5.76 -0.75 -4.75
CA ALA A 66 6.62 -1.17 -5.84
C ALA A 66 7.88 -0.28 -6.03
N GLU A 67 7.80 0.98 -5.60
CA GLU A 67 8.92 1.92 -5.71
C GLU A 67 9.77 1.99 -4.42
N LEU A 68 9.17 1.94 -3.23
CA LEU A 68 9.91 2.00 -1.95
C LEU A 68 10.76 0.76 -1.69
N VAL A 69 10.36 -0.41 -2.17
CA VAL A 69 11.16 -1.66 -2.08
C VAL A 69 12.48 -1.60 -2.85
N LYS A 70 12.70 -0.58 -3.70
CA LYS A 70 13.96 -0.37 -4.42
C LYS A 70 15.04 0.32 -3.58
N ILE A 71 14.70 0.71 -2.36
CA ILE A 71 15.50 1.55 -1.49
C ILE A 71 15.86 0.74 -0.25
N ASP A 72 17.07 0.92 0.27
CA ASP A 72 17.40 0.39 1.60
C ASP A 72 16.38 0.93 2.61
N PRO A 73 15.64 0.07 3.35
CA PRO A 73 14.62 0.53 4.29
C PRO A 73 15.12 1.57 5.30
N LYS A 74 16.39 1.51 5.70
CA LYS A 74 17.00 2.51 6.61
C LYS A 74 17.13 3.90 6.00
N ALA A 75 17.24 3.97 4.68
CA ALA A 75 17.34 5.22 3.94
C ALA A 75 16.00 5.94 3.78
N ILE A 76 14.88 5.28 4.10
CA ILE A 76 13.55 5.91 4.12
C ILE A 76 13.43 6.88 5.32
N GLY A 77 14.30 6.78 6.34
CA GLY A 77 14.31 7.74 7.45
C GLY A 77 13.15 7.51 8.41
N VAL A 78 13.17 6.37 9.11
CA VAL A 78 12.06 5.88 9.95
C VAL A 78 12.04 6.46 11.37
N GLY A 79 13.05 7.26 11.73
CA GLY A 79 13.10 7.92 13.03
C GLY A 79 14.25 8.91 13.18
N GLN A 80 14.09 9.87 14.09
CA GLN A 80 15.06 10.96 14.31
C GLN A 80 16.45 10.48 14.70
N TYR A 81 16.53 9.44 15.55
CA TYR A 81 17.78 8.90 16.10
C TYR A 81 18.09 7.50 15.55
N GLN A 82 17.61 7.18 14.34
CA GLN A 82 17.79 5.85 13.75
C GLN A 82 19.28 5.45 13.59
N HIS A 83 20.17 6.44 13.49
CA HIS A 83 21.62 6.22 13.39
C HIS A 83 22.28 5.86 14.72
N ASP A 84 21.64 6.19 15.84
CA ASP A 84 22.14 5.89 17.20
C ASP A 84 21.68 4.51 17.68
N MET A 85 20.79 3.85 16.95
CA MET A 85 20.29 2.51 17.25
C MET A 85 21.27 1.41 16.83
N PRO A 86 21.20 0.21 17.46
CA PRO A 86 21.91 -0.97 16.98
C PRO A 86 21.51 -1.30 15.52
N GLN A 87 22.43 -1.07 14.59
CA GLN A 87 22.13 -1.09 13.15
C GLN A 87 21.70 -2.47 12.64
N LYS A 88 22.16 -3.54 13.26
CA LYS A 88 21.76 -4.91 12.90
C LYS A 88 20.29 -5.16 13.23
N GLU A 89 19.88 -4.88 14.47
CA GLU A 89 18.51 -5.05 14.93
C GLU A 89 17.54 -4.13 14.16
N LEU A 90 17.96 -2.90 13.87
CA LEU A 90 17.19 -1.99 13.02
C LEU A 90 16.98 -2.55 11.61
N THR A 91 18.03 -3.11 11.01
CA THR A 91 17.94 -3.71 9.67
C THR A 91 16.99 -4.90 9.67
N GLU A 92 17.14 -5.82 10.63
CA GLU A 92 16.27 -7.00 10.76
C GLU A 92 14.80 -6.61 10.97
N ALA A 93 14.54 -5.60 11.80
CA ALA A 93 13.17 -5.12 12.03
C ALA A 93 12.56 -4.50 10.78
N LEU A 94 13.32 -3.66 10.06
CA LEU A 94 12.82 -3.01 8.85
C LEU A 94 12.63 -3.99 7.69
N ASP A 95 13.56 -4.91 7.51
CA ASP A 95 13.46 -5.96 6.49
C ASP A 95 12.21 -6.83 6.74
N GLY A 96 11.93 -7.16 8.01
CA GLY A 96 10.70 -7.87 8.40
C GLY A 96 9.43 -7.11 8.04
N VAL A 97 9.39 -5.78 8.29
CA VAL A 97 8.24 -4.95 7.89
C VAL A 97 8.06 -4.93 6.37
N VAL A 98 9.14 -4.82 5.61
CA VAL A 98 9.06 -4.85 4.14
C VAL A 98 8.57 -6.21 3.64
N GLU A 99 9.09 -7.30 4.20
CA GLU A 99 8.63 -8.65 3.87
C GLU A 99 7.13 -8.81 4.18
N ASP A 100 6.69 -8.40 5.37
CA ASP A 100 5.28 -8.47 5.78
C ASP A 100 4.37 -7.65 4.83
N CYS A 101 4.76 -6.42 4.50
CA CYS A 101 3.99 -5.57 3.58
C CYS A 101 3.91 -6.18 2.17
N VAL A 102 5.05 -6.64 1.63
CA VAL A 102 5.12 -7.21 0.27
C VAL A 102 4.32 -8.51 0.18
N ASN A 103 4.42 -9.39 1.18
CA ASN A 103 3.70 -10.67 1.15
C ASN A 103 2.21 -10.51 1.49
N SER A 104 1.83 -9.51 2.29
CA SER A 104 0.41 -9.19 2.54
C SER A 104 -0.30 -8.71 1.26
N VAL A 105 0.38 -7.90 0.45
CA VAL A 105 -0.14 -7.46 -0.85
C VAL A 105 0.02 -8.56 -1.90
N GLY A 106 1.12 -9.29 -1.86
CA GLY A 106 1.55 -10.20 -2.92
C GLY A 106 2.08 -9.45 -4.14
N ALA A 107 2.52 -10.20 -5.15
CA ALA A 107 3.08 -9.63 -6.37
C ALA A 107 2.54 -10.33 -7.62
N ASP A 108 2.25 -9.56 -8.67
CA ASP A 108 1.93 -10.13 -9.98
C ASP A 108 3.21 -10.61 -10.66
N LEU A 109 3.24 -11.88 -11.05
CA LEU A 109 4.43 -12.55 -11.54
C LEU A 109 4.92 -12.00 -12.90
N ASN A 110 4.02 -11.47 -13.71
CA ASN A 110 4.30 -11.00 -15.07
C ASN A 110 4.75 -9.53 -15.09
N THR A 111 4.40 -8.76 -14.07
CA THR A 111 4.70 -7.31 -14.02
C THR A 111 5.68 -6.92 -12.93
N ALA A 112 5.80 -7.69 -11.83
CA ALA A 112 6.67 -7.35 -10.70
C ALA A 112 8.13 -7.17 -11.11
N SER A 113 8.81 -6.21 -10.46
CA SER A 113 10.24 -5.96 -10.64
C SER A 113 11.10 -6.98 -9.88
N PRO A 114 12.38 -7.16 -10.25
CA PRO A 114 13.30 -7.99 -9.47
C PRO A 114 13.42 -7.55 -8.01
N ALA A 115 13.34 -6.23 -7.74
CA ALA A 115 13.40 -5.70 -6.38
C ALA A 115 12.18 -6.16 -5.55
N LEU A 116 10.96 -5.98 -6.08
CA LEU A 116 9.75 -6.42 -5.40
C LEU A 116 9.74 -7.94 -5.17
N LEU A 117 10.10 -8.72 -6.19
CA LEU A 117 10.17 -10.18 -6.09
C LEU A 117 11.17 -10.66 -5.04
N SER A 118 12.25 -9.90 -4.79
CA SER A 118 13.27 -10.28 -3.81
C SER A 118 12.82 -10.19 -2.35
N HIS A 119 11.67 -9.56 -2.09
CA HIS A 119 11.03 -9.49 -0.78
C HIS A 119 9.85 -10.48 -0.63
N ILE A 120 9.55 -11.28 -1.65
CA ILE A 120 8.56 -12.36 -1.53
C ILE A 120 9.18 -13.53 -0.77
N ALA A 121 8.42 -14.10 0.16
CA ALA A 121 8.86 -15.22 0.99
C ALA A 121 9.42 -16.37 0.13
N GLY A 122 10.61 -16.84 0.46
CA GLY A 122 11.30 -17.91 -0.26
C GLY A 122 11.98 -17.50 -1.58
N ILE A 123 11.95 -16.21 -1.95
CA ILE A 123 12.66 -15.67 -3.12
C ILE A 123 13.80 -14.79 -2.65
N ASN A 124 14.98 -15.00 -3.23
CA ASN A 124 16.13 -14.11 -3.04
C ASN A 124 16.43 -13.33 -4.33
N GLY A 125 17.35 -12.38 -4.27
CA GLY A 125 17.70 -11.55 -5.44
C GLY A 125 18.19 -12.33 -6.67
N THR A 126 18.74 -13.54 -6.51
CA THR A 126 19.13 -14.38 -7.66
C THR A 126 17.89 -15.01 -8.31
N ILE A 127 16.99 -15.58 -7.49
CA ILE A 127 15.75 -16.18 -7.99
C ILE A 127 14.86 -15.11 -8.62
N ALA A 128 14.75 -13.92 -8.01
CA ALA A 128 14.00 -12.80 -8.55
C ALA A 128 14.45 -12.41 -9.97
N LYS A 129 15.77 -12.30 -10.20
CA LYS A 129 16.34 -12.05 -11.53
C LYS A 129 16.03 -13.19 -12.51
N ASN A 130 16.13 -14.45 -12.05
CA ASN A 130 15.82 -15.62 -12.89
C ASN A 130 14.34 -15.69 -13.27
N ILE A 131 13.42 -15.25 -12.40
CA ILE A 131 11.98 -15.16 -12.72
C ILE A 131 11.76 -14.17 -13.88
N VAL A 132 12.36 -12.99 -13.79
CA VAL A 132 12.23 -11.97 -14.84
C VAL A 132 12.88 -12.44 -16.14
N ALA A 133 14.09 -12.99 -16.09
CA ALA A 133 14.74 -13.57 -17.27
C ALA A 133 13.90 -14.70 -17.89
N TYR A 134 13.29 -15.56 -17.07
CA TYR A 134 12.44 -16.63 -17.56
C TYR A 134 11.24 -16.10 -18.36
N ARG A 135 10.54 -15.06 -17.87
CA ARG A 135 9.40 -14.48 -18.61
C ARG A 135 9.82 -13.70 -19.85
N GLU A 136 11.00 -13.09 -19.86
CA GLU A 136 11.54 -12.43 -21.05
C GLU A 136 11.91 -13.43 -22.16
N GLU A 137 12.44 -14.60 -21.77
CA GLU A 137 12.86 -15.64 -22.72
C GLU A 137 11.72 -16.55 -23.19
N ASN A 138 10.76 -16.85 -22.30
CA ASN A 138 9.70 -17.85 -22.54
C ASN A 138 8.31 -17.24 -22.74
N GLY A 139 8.19 -15.92 -22.62
CA GLY A 139 6.91 -15.21 -22.56
C GLY A 139 6.28 -15.23 -21.17
N GLU A 140 5.09 -14.63 -21.07
CA GLU A 140 4.34 -14.49 -19.82
C GLU A 140 4.04 -15.84 -19.16
N PHE A 141 4.03 -15.85 -17.83
CA PHE A 141 3.52 -16.95 -17.04
C PHE A 141 2.00 -17.07 -17.24
N THR A 142 1.55 -18.27 -17.56
CA THR A 142 0.13 -18.65 -17.72
C THR A 142 -0.40 -19.47 -16.54
N GLY A 143 0.42 -19.65 -15.50
CA GLY A 143 0.04 -20.25 -14.24
C GLY A 143 1.22 -20.49 -13.31
N ARG A 144 0.95 -20.62 -12.01
CA ARG A 144 2.00 -20.74 -10.97
C ARG A 144 2.89 -21.97 -11.17
N ALA A 145 2.38 -23.04 -11.74
CA ALA A 145 3.15 -24.28 -11.95
C ALA A 145 4.41 -24.06 -12.82
N GLN A 146 4.43 -23.04 -13.68
CA GLN A 146 5.60 -22.69 -14.49
C GLN A 146 6.77 -22.17 -13.66
N LEU A 147 6.55 -21.67 -12.43
CA LEU A 147 7.64 -21.28 -11.51
C LEU A 147 8.62 -22.43 -11.24
N LYS A 148 8.14 -23.68 -11.28
CA LYS A 148 8.99 -24.88 -11.10
C LYS A 148 10.04 -25.04 -12.21
N LYS A 149 9.88 -24.34 -13.33
CA LYS A 149 10.84 -24.31 -14.45
C LYS A 149 11.88 -23.20 -14.30
N VAL A 150 11.72 -22.29 -13.35
CA VAL A 150 12.65 -21.18 -13.12
C VAL A 150 13.96 -21.73 -12.55
N PRO A 151 15.13 -21.36 -13.11
CA PRO A 151 16.41 -21.82 -12.60
C PRO A 151 16.61 -21.47 -11.12
N LYS A 152 17.15 -22.43 -10.36
CA LYS A 152 17.45 -22.31 -8.91
C LYS A 152 16.22 -22.14 -8.00
N LEU A 153 15.01 -22.19 -8.53
CA LEU A 153 13.78 -22.22 -7.73
C LEU A 153 13.45 -23.68 -7.38
N GLY A 154 13.85 -24.11 -6.20
CA GLY A 154 13.62 -25.47 -5.71
C GLY A 154 12.19 -25.71 -5.20
N PRO A 155 11.79 -26.96 -4.94
CA PRO A 155 10.45 -27.30 -4.45
C PRO A 155 10.06 -26.57 -3.16
N LYS A 156 10.99 -26.40 -2.22
CA LYS A 156 10.72 -25.68 -0.97
C LYS A 156 10.53 -24.19 -1.20
N ALA A 157 11.34 -23.58 -2.06
CA ALA A 157 11.17 -22.17 -2.43
C ALA A 157 9.82 -21.95 -3.12
N TYR A 158 9.41 -22.86 -4.01
CA TYR A 158 8.08 -22.85 -4.63
C TYR A 158 6.96 -22.90 -3.60
N GLU A 159 7.04 -23.82 -2.63
CA GLU A 159 6.06 -23.95 -1.54
C GLU A 159 5.97 -22.67 -0.68
N GLN A 160 7.08 -21.97 -0.46
CA GLN A 160 7.06 -20.72 0.30
C GLN A 160 6.50 -19.54 -0.50
N CYS A 161 6.80 -19.44 -1.79
CA CYS A 161 6.45 -18.24 -2.57
C CYS A 161 5.11 -18.32 -3.30
N ALA A 162 4.61 -19.52 -3.61
CA ALA A 162 3.52 -19.67 -4.58
C ALA A 162 2.20 -19.01 -4.14
N GLY A 163 1.94 -18.90 -2.84
CA GLY A 163 0.74 -18.25 -2.31
C GLY A 163 0.74 -16.73 -2.47
N PHE A 164 1.92 -16.11 -2.52
CA PHE A 164 2.10 -14.66 -2.59
C PHE A 164 2.22 -14.14 -4.03
N LEU A 165 2.43 -15.02 -5.00
CA LEU A 165 2.58 -14.68 -6.42
C LEU A 165 1.26 -14.86 -7.16
N ARG A 166 0.77 -13.83 -7.84
CA ARG A 166 -0.45 -13.86 -8.63
C ARG A 166 -0.15 -13.97 -10.13
N VAL A 167 -1.03 -14.63 -10.88
CA VAL A 167 -0.96 -14.74 -12.34
C VAL A 167 -2.33 -14.43 -12.91
N ALA A 168 -2.58 -13.16 -13.26
CA ALA A 168 -3.87 -12.69 -13.76
C ALA A 168 -4.28 -13.37 -15.09
N GLU A 169 -3.29 -13.72 -15.91
CA GLU A 169 -3.44 -14.35 -17.22
C GLU A 169 -3.75 -15.85 -17.13
N SER A 170 -3.72 -16.43 -15.93
CA SER A 170 -3.94 -17.86 -15.76
C SER A 170 -5.36 -18.28 -16.13
N LYS A 171 -5.48 -19.46 -16.75
CA LYS A 171 -6.78 -20.11 -16.97
C LYS A 171 -7.40 -20.58 -15.65
N ASN A 172 -6.56 -20.87 -14.65
CA ASN A 172 -7.01 -21.24 -13.33
C ASN A 172 -7.18 -19.99 -12.48
N ILE A 173 -8.43 -19.61 -12.18
CA ILE A 173 -8.74 -18.42 -11.40
C ILE A 173 -8.07 -18.40 -10.02
N LEU A 174 -7.78 -19.57 -9.44
CA LEU A 174 -7.10 -19.69 -8.14
C LEU A 174 -5.66 -19.16 -8.18
N ASP A 175 -5.00 -19.13 -9.34
CA ASP A 175 -3.68 -18.52 -9.49
C ASP A 175 -3.72 -16.99 -9.36
N ASN A 176 -4.91 -16.38 -9.45
CA ASN A 176 -5.15 -14.96 -9.17
C ASN A 176 -5.81 -14.76 -7.79
N THR A 177 -5.55 -15.63 -6.82
CA THR A 177 -6.03 -15.52 -5.43
C THR A 177 -4.89 -15.79 -4.45
N GLY A 178 -5.02 -15.45 -3.18
CA GLY A 178 -4.10 -15.86 -2.11
C GLY A 178 -4.18 -17.34 -1.74
N VAL A 179 -5.07 -18.13 -2.36
CA VAL A 179 -5.16 -19.58 -2.11
C VAL A 179 -3.86 -20.25 -2.56
N HIS A 180 -3.18 -20.94 -1.65
CA HIS A 180 -1.96 -21.67 -1.97
C HIS A 180 -2.25 -22.90 -2.86
N PRO A 181 -1.38 -23.27 -3.82
CA PRO A 181 -1.58 -24.45 -4.67
C PRO A 181 -1.83 -25.77 -3.94
N GLU A 182 -1.34 -25.93 -2.71
CA GLU A 182 -1.61 -27.11 -1.88
C GLU A 182 -3.09 -27.25 -1.48
N SER A 183 -3.82 -26.13 -1.47
CA SER A 183 -5.23 -26.04 -1.06
C SER A 183 -6.18 -25.95 -2.25
N TYR A 184 -5.72 -26.17 -3.49
CA TYR A 184 -6.58 -26.07 -4.69
C TYR A 184 -7.70 -27.10 -4.70
N ASP A 185 -7.43 -28.32 -4.24
CA ASP A 185 -8.44 -29.36 -4.18
C ASP A 185 -9.50 -29.04 -3.12
N ALA A 186 -9.10 -28.49 -1.97
CA ALA A 186 -10.01 -28.01 -0.94
C ALA A 186 -10.87 -26.82 -1.44
N ALA A 187 -10.28 -25.87 -2.16
CA ALA A 187 -11.01 -24.73 -2.73
C ALA A 187 -12.06 -25.18 -3.76
N LYS A 188 -11.70 -26.11 -4.65
CA LYS A 188 -12.65 -26.70 -5.62
C LYS A 188 -13.75 -27.48 -4.90
N GLY A 189 -13.40 -28.30 -3.91
CA GLY A 189 -14.37 -29.06 -3.13
C GLY A 189 -15.34 -28.18 -2.32
N LEU A 190 -14.87 -27.05 -1.79
CA LEU A 190 -15.73 -26.05 -1.14
C LEU A 190 -16.76 -25.48 -2.14
N LEU A 191 -16.31 -25.08 -3.33
CA LEU A 191 -17.19 -24.58 -4.38
C LEU A 191 -18.23 -25.64 -4.78
N GLU A 192 -17.80 -26.87 -5.05
CA GLU A 192 -18.69 -27.97 -5.44
C GLU A 192 -19.75 -28.27 -4.38
N LYS A 193 -19.36 -28.37 -3.09
CA LYS A 193 -20.30 -28.60 -1.98
C LYS A 193 -21.28 -27.43 -1.80
N CYS A 194 -20.88 -26.22 -2.15
CA CYS A 194 -21.74 -25.03 -2.12
C CYS A 194 -22.53 -24.80 -3.43
N GLY A 195 -22.37 -25.67 -4.44
CA GLY A 195 -23.06 -25.58 -5.73
C GLY A 195 -22.52 -24.49 -6.66
N TYR A 196 -21.23 -24.18 -6.55
CA TYR A 196 -20.52 -23.20 -7.38
C TYR A 196 -19.41 -23.85 -8.20
N THR A 197 -18.94 -23.11 -9.20
CA THR A 197 -17.79 -23.49 -10.03
C THR A 197 -16.73 -22.39 -10.04
N THR A 198 -15.54 -22.71 -10.54
CA THR A 198 -14.48 -21.70 -10.75
C THR A 198 -14.89 -20.61 -11.76
N ALA A 199 -15.85 -20.89 -12.65
CA ALA A 199 -16.41 -19.88 -13.54
C ALA A 199 -17.24 -18.84 -12.77
N ASP A 200 -17.91 -19.25 -11.69
CA ASP A 200 -18.68 -18.33 -10.83
C ASP A 200 -17.75 -17.43 -10.01
N VAL A 201 -16.60 -17.96 -9.57
CA VAL A 201 -15.51 -17.16 -8.98
C VAL A 201 -15.05 -16.07 -9.95
N LYS A 202 -14.75 -16.45 -11.19
CA LYS A 202 -14.31 -15.49 -12.23
C LYS A 202 -15.38 -14.45 -12.56
N ALA A 203 -16.66 -14.83 -12.48
CA ALA A 203 -17.78 -13.92 -12.71
C ALA A 203 -18.16 -13.08 -11.48
N GLY A 204 -17.55 -13.31 -10.31
CA GLY A 204 -17.89 -12.63 -9.06
C GLY A 204 -19.29 -12.98 -8.53
N ARG A 205 -19.83 -14.17 -8.86
CA ARG A 205 -21.20 -14.59 -8.50
C ARG A 205 -21.18 -15.61 -7.36
N LEU A 206 -20.73 -15.16 -6.19
CA LEU A 206 -20.54 -16.00 -5.00
C LEU A 206 -21.26 -15.46 -3.76
N ASP A 207 -22.31 -14.65 -3.95
CA ASP A 207 -22.96 -13.88 -2.88
C ASP A 207 -23.45 -14.75 -1.70
N GLU A 208 -23.85 -16.00 -1.98
CA GLU A 208 -24.31 -16.93 -0.94
C GLU A 208 -23.25 -17.92 -0.46
N LEU A 209 -22.01 -17.86 -0.95
CA LEU A 209 -20.95 -18.82 -0.58
C LEU A 209 -20.81 -18.93 0.94
N HIS A 210 -20.75 -17.78 1.62
CA HIS A 210 -20.66 -17.71 3.08
C HIS A 210 -21.83 -18.38 3.78
N ASN A 211 -23.05 -18.05 3.36
CA ASN A 211 -24.27 -18.58 3.97
C ASN A 211 -24.41 -20.10 3.75
N ARG A 212 -24.02 -20.59 2.56
CA ARG A 212 -24.05 -22.03 2.24
C ARG A 212 -22.98 -22.79 3.01
N ALA A 213 -21.76 -22.27 3.07
CA ALA A 213 -20.67 -22.86 3.84
C ALA A 213 -21.01 -22.91 5.35
N ALA A 214 -21.54 -21.81 5.90
CA ALA A 214 -21.97 -21.75 7.30
C ALA A 214 -23.12 -22.72 7.61
N LYS A 215 -24.08 -22.89 6.68
CA LYS A 215 -25.18 -23.85 6.83
C LYS A 215 -24.72 -25.32 6.82
N LEU A 216 -23.70 -25.63 6.02
CA LEU A 216 -23.08 -26.96 5.98
C LEU A 216 -22.18 -27.21 7.20
N GLY A 217 -21.67 -26.15 7.83
CA GLY A 217 -20.79 -26.20 8.99
C GLY A 217 -19.32 -26.27 8.58
N TYR A 218 -18.51 -25.32 9.07
CA TYR A 218 -17.08 -25.25 8.73
C TYR A 218 -16.31 -26.46 9.26
N GLU A 219 -16.71 -27.00 10.40
CA GLU A 219 -16.10 -28.17 11.02
C GLU A 219 -16.25 -29.41 10.11
N THR A 220 -17.47 -29.66 9.62
CA THR A 220 -17.75 -30.78 8.71
C THR A 220 -17.04 -30.60 7.37
N LEU A 221 -17.13 -29.40 6.79
CA LEU A 221 -16.44 -29.10 5.53
C LEU A 221 -14.92 -29.24 5.66
N SER A 222 -14.34 -28.79 6.78
CA SER A 222 -12.90 -28.87 7.02
C SER A 222 -12.41 -30.32 7.09
N ALA A 223 -13.16 -31.19 7.78
CA ALA A 223 -12.87 -32.61 7.88
C ALA A 223 -12.99 -33.31 6.52
N ASP A 224 -14.04 -32.99 5.75
CA ASP A 224 -14.28 -33.57 4.43
C ASP A 224 -13.21 -33.15 3.39
N LEU A 225 -12.75 -31.90 3.47
CA LEU A 225 -11.80 -31.31 2.52
C LEU A 225 -10.34 -31.46 2.93
N GLY A 226 -10.07 -32.00 4.13
CA GLY A 226 -8.71 -32.27 4.61
C GLY A 226 -7.90 -31.02 4.97
N VAL A 227 -8.56 -29.91 5.30
CA VAL A 227 -7.92 -28.64 5.69
C VAL A 227 -8.41 -28.19 7.07
N GLY A 228 -7.65 -27.33 7.75
CA GLY A 228 -8.10 -26.74 9.02
C GLY A 228 -9.23 -25.74 8.81
N VAL A 229 -10.07 -25.53 9.84
CA VAL A 229 -11.13 -24.52 9.82
C VAL A 229 -10.61 -23.11 9.50
N PRO A 230 -9.47 -22.63 10.05
CA PRO A 230 -8.92 -21.32 9.68
C PRO A 230 -8.60 -21.24 8.19
N THR A 231 -7.89 -22.24 7.65
CA THR A 231 -7.55 -22.33 6.23
C THR A 231 -8.79 -22.32 5.34
N LEU A 232 -9.84 -23.05 5.72
CA LEU A 232 -11.09 -23.06 4.95
C LEU A 232 -11.77 -21.69 4.90
N LYS A 233 -11.78 -20.97 6.02
CA LYS A 233 -12.32 -19.60 6.10
C LYS A 233 -11.50 -18.61 5.28
N ASP A 234 -10.18 -18.79 5.23
CA ASP A 234 -9.33 -17.92 4.42
C ASP A 234 -9.48 -18.23 2.92
N ILE A 235 -9.58 -19.51 2.53
CA ILE A 235 -9.94 -19.91 1.17
C ILE A 235 -11.26 -19.26 0.74
N GLU A 236 -12.29 -19.32 1.59
CA GLU A 236 -13.59 -18.71 1.32
C GLU A 236 -13.47 -17.20 1.06
N LYS A 237 -12.74 -16.47 1.91
CA LYS A 237 -12.52 -15.01 1.73
C LYS A 237 -11.79 -14.71 0.42
N GLU A 238 -10.77 -15.48 0.07
CA GLU A 238 -10.00 -15.33 -1.16
C GLU A 238 -10.84 -15.62 -2.41
N LEU A 239 -11.75 -16.60 -2.34
CA LEU A 239 -12.69 -16.91 -3.42
C LEU A 239 -13.71 -15.78 -3.64
N LEU A 240 -14.15 -15.11 -2.58
CA LEU A 240 -15.10 -13.99 -2.67
C LEU A 240 -14.51 -12.75 -3.35
N LYS A 241 -13.20 -12.52 -3.19
CA LYS A 241 -12.50 -11.37 -3.79
C LYS A 241 -11.16 -11.79 -4.42
N PRO A 242 -11.18 -12.48 -5.58
CA PRO A 242 -9.95 -12.87 -6.27
C PRO A 242 -9.11 -11.66 -6.64
N GLY A 243 -7.81 -11.73 -6.35
CA GLY A 243 -6.85 -10.68 -6.70
C GLY A 243 -6.99 -9.41 -5.88
N ARG A 244 -7.74 -9.44 -4.77
CA ARG A 244 -7.91 -8.33 -3.82
C ARG A 244 -6.55 -7.77 -3.42
N ASP A 245 -6.39 -6.47 -3.58
CA ASP A 245 -5.31 -5.74 -2.93
C ASP A 245 -5.81 -5.30 -1.55
N PRO A 246 -5.15 -5.68 -0.44
CA PRO A 246 -5.58 -5.23 0.89
C PRO A 246 -5.51 -3.70 1.04
N ARG A 247 -4.76 -3.00 0.18
CA ARG A 247 -4.64 -1.54 0.18
C ARG A 247 -5.90 -0.84 -0.34
N ASP A 248 -6.76 -1.53 -1.09
CA ASP A 248 -8.02 -0.94 -1.61
C ASP A 248 -9.01 -0.58 -0.50
N GLU A 249 -8.82 -1.12 0.70
CA GLU A 249 -9.63 -0.81 1.88
C GLU A 249 -9.09 0.38 2.69
N LEU A 250 -7.90 0.89 2.32
CA LEU A 250 -7.33 2.06 2.94
C LEU A 250 -7.97 3.35 2.41
N PRO A 251 -7.98 4.44 3.21
CA PRO A 251 -8.46 5.74 2.74
C PRO A 251 -7.75 6.16 1.44
N PRO A 252 -8.49 6.66 0.44
CA PRO A 252 -7.88 7.10 -0.81
C PRO A 252 -6.95 8.30 -0.56
N PRO A 253 -5.90 8.47 -1.38
CA PRO A 253 -5.03 9.63 -1.27
C PRO A 253 -5.81 10.93 -1.49
N MET A 254 -5.45 11.95 -0.71
CA MET A 254 -6.06 13.28 -0.83
C MET A 254 -5.47 14.03 -2.02
N LEU A 255 -6.21 14.06 -3.12
CA LEU A 255 -5.91 14.90 -4.28
C LEU A 255 -6.36 16.33 -4.02
N ARG A 256 -5.47 17.30 -4.24
CA ARG A 256 -5.72 18.73 -4.09
C ARG A 256 -5.83 19.41 -5.45
N SER A 257 -6.72 20.38 -5.54
CA SER A 257 -6.90 21.24 -6.72
C SER A 257 -6.87 22.73 -6.39
N ASP A 258 -6.99 23.08 -5.11
CA ASP A 258 -7.33 24.43 -4.69
C ASP A 258 -6.15 25.04 -3.94
N VAL A 259 -5.76 26.25 -4.34
CA VAL A 259 -4.88 27.12 -3.54
C VAL A 259 -5.78 27.76 -2.49
N LEU A 260 -5.67 27.34 -1.23
CA LEU A 260 -6.28 28.05 -0.11
C LEU A 260 -5.19 28.85 0.59
N ASP A 261 -5.32 30.18 0.62
CA ASP A 261 -4.44 31.00 1.44
C ASP A 261 -4.90 31.00 2.89
N ILE A 262 -3.97 31.26 3.83
CA ILE A 262 -4.32 31.45 5.25
C ILE A 262 -5.37 32.56 5.47
N LYS A 263 -5.48 33.50 4.52
CA LYS A 263 -6.45 34.61 4.52
C LYS A 263 -7.87 34.16 4.20
N ASP A 264 -8.03 33.04 3.49
CA ASP A 264 -9.33 32.49 3.12
C ASP A 264 -9.93 31.63 4.24
N LEU A 265 -9.10 31.28 5.23
CA LEU A 265 -9.51 30.50 6.39
C LEU A 265 -10.38 31.32 7.33
N LYS A 266 -11.50 30.71 7.74
CA LYS A 266 -12.44 31.28 8.70
C LYS A 266 -12.65 30.31 9.85
N GLU A 267 -12.79 30.86 11.06
CA GLU A 267 -13.20 30.08 12.22
C GLU A 267 -14.50 29.32 11.93
N GLY A 268 -14.54 28.05 12.35
CA GLY A 268 -15.67 27.15 12.11
C GLY A 268 -15.63 26.41 10.77
N MET A 269 -14.73 26.75 9.84
CA MET A 269 -14.56 26.01 8.59
C MET A 269 -14.04 24.60 8.88
N GLU A 270 -14.65 23.59 8.24
CA GLU A 270 -14.21 22.19 8.31
C GLU A 270 -13.45 21.83 7.03
N LEU A 271 -12.26 21.27 7.20
CA LEU A 271 -11.35 20.89 6.11
C LEU A 271 -10.83 19.49 6.37
N GLN A 272 -10.50 18.78 5.29
CA GLN A 272 -9.70 17.57 5.40
C GLN A 272 -8.23 17.95 5.35
N GLY A 273 -7.44 17.33 6.21
CA GLY A 273 -5.99 17.49 6.23
C GLY A 273 -5.28 16.18 6.54
N THR A 274 -3.98 16.17 6.29
CA THR A 274 -3.13 14.98 6.53
C THR A 274 -2.25 15.24 7.74
N VAL A 275 -2.20 14.29 8.67
CA VAL A 275 -1.30 14.36 9.84
C VAL A 275 0.15 14.28 9.36
N ARG A 276 0.92 15.34 9.52
CA ARG A 276 2.35 15.39 9.15
C ARG A 276 3.27 14.96 10.28
N ASN A 277 2.88 15.25 11.52
CA ASN A 277 3.70 14.95 12.67
C ASN A 277 2.83 14.77 13.92
N VAL A 278 3.25 13.87 14.80
CA VAL A 278 2.60 13.56 16.08
C VAL A 278 3.62 13.77 17.19
N ILE A 279 3.26 14.59 18.17
CA ILE A 279 4.12 14.98 19.29
C ILE A 279 3.35 14.86 20.61
N ASP A 280 4.05 14.90 21.74
CA ASP A 280 3.46 14.65 23.06
C ASP A 280 2.23 15.51 23.38
N PHE A 281 2.19 16.76 22.91
CA PHE A 281 1.11 17.71 23.21
C PHE A 281 0.11 17.93 22.06
N GLY A 282 0.23 17.22 20.93
CA GLY A 282 -0.69 17.39 19.81
C GLY A 282 -0.24 16.74 18.51
N ALA A 283 -0.93 17.08 17.43
CA ALA A 283 -0.61 16.66 16.08
C ALA A 283 -0.63 17.86 15.13
N PHE A 284 0.34 17.90 14.22
CA PHE A 284 0.38 18.87 13.12
C PHE A 284 -0.33 18.29 11.90
N VAL A 285 -1.32 19.02 11.40
CA VAL A 285 -2.18 18.63 10.29
C VAL A 285 -2.04 19.64 9.17
N ASP A 286 -1.65 19.16 8.00
CA ASP A 286 -1.61 19.94 6.77
C ASP A 286 -3.01 19.98 6.14
N ILE A 287 -3.62 21.16 6.15
CA ILE A 287 -4.95 21.44 5.59
C ILE A 287 -4.92 22.14 4.21
N GLY A 288 -3.76 22.21 3.56
CA GLY A 288 -3.64 22.81 2.21
C GLY A 288 -3.38 24.30 2.17
N VAL A 289 -2.90 24.89 3.27
CA VAL A 289 -2.69 26.35 3.40
C VAL A 289 -1.25 26.75 3.70
N HIS A 290 -0.28 25.93 3.27
CA HIS A 290 1.18 26.10 3.48
C HIS A 290 1.68 26.12 4.93
N GLN A 291 0.77 26.29 5.88
CA GLN A 291 1.03 26.32 7.30
C GLN A 291 0.29 25.16 7.96
N ASP A 292 1.03 24.30 8.64
CA ASP A 292 0.44 23.21 9.40
C ASP A 292 -0.39 23.79 10.56
N GLY A 293 -1.62 23.29 10.69
CA GLY A 293 -2.46 23.58 11.83
C GLY A 293 -2.16 22.61 12.98
N LEU A 294 -2.17 23.13 14.21
CA LEU A 294 -1.95 22.32 15.40
C LEU A 294 -3.30 21.87 15.98
N VAL A 295 -3.49 20.55 16.08
CA VAL A 295 -4.52 19.95 16.92
C VAL A 295 -3.88 19.61 18.27
N HIS A 296 -4.18 20.40 19.29
CA HIS A 296 -3.70 20.11 20.65
C HIS A 296 -4.28 18.78 21.18
N ILE A 297 -3.58 18.06 22.06
CA ILE A 297 -4.02 16.74 22.59
C ILE A 297 -5.45 16.77 23.14
N SER A 298 -5.83 17.87 23.81
CA SER A 298 -7.19 18.05 24.34
C SER A 298 -8.27 18.30 23.29
N GLN A 299 -7.90 18.47 22.02
CA GLN A 299 -8.77 18.73 20.87
C GLN A 299 -8.80 17.56 19.87
N ILE A 300 -8.05 16.48 20.11
CA ILE A 300 -8.00 15.29 19.25
C ILE A 300 -9.25 14.41 19.43
N SER A 301 -9.61 14.08 20.68
CA SER A 301 -10.66 13.11 20.97
C SER A 301 -11.61 13.59 22.05
N ASN A 302 -12.87 13.14 21.98
CA ASN A 302 -13.87 13.34 23.04
C ASN A 302 -13.55 12.52 24.31
N LYS A 303 -12.67 11.52 24.19
CA LYS A 303 -12.18 10.72 25.32
C LYS A 303 -10.81 11.23 25.77
N PHE A 304 -10.47 10.96 27.02
CA PHE A 304 -9.11 11.20 27.51
C PHE A 304 -8.13 10.26 26.82
N ILE A 305 -7.04 10.81 26.29
CA ILE A 305 -5.93 10.10 25.66
C ILE A 305 -4.64 10.53 26.35
N LYS A 306 -3.69 9.60 26.57
CA LYS A 306 -2.42 9.95 27.22
C LYS A 306 -1.42 10.47 26.19
N HIS A 307 -1.44 9.90 24.99
CA HIS A 307 -0.60 10.33 23.88
C HIS A 307 -1.39 10.42 22.56
N PRO A 308 -1.15 11.43 21.72
CA PRO A 308 -1.80 11.53 20.40
C PRO A 308 -1.62 10.29 19.49
N SER A 309 -0.48 9.60 19.60
CA SER A 309 -0.21 8.36 18.83
C SER A 309 -1.12 7.18 19.14
N GLU A 310 -1.93 7.25 20.21
CA GLU A 310 -2.95 6.23 20.48
C GLU A 310 -4.12 6.30 19.50
N VAL A 311 -4.31 7.45 18.83
CA VAL A 311 -5.47 7.72 17.98
C VAL A 311 -5.07 8.19 16.58
N LEU A 312 -3.89 8.78 16.44
CA LEU A 312 -3.41 9.34 15.17
C LEU A 312 -2.06 8.75 14.79
N SER A 313 -1.91 8.46 13.50
CA SER A 313 -0.64 8.11 12.87
C SER A 313 -0.24 9.18 11.86
N VAL A 314 1.06 9.31 11.62
CA VAL A 314 1.57 10.16 10.52
C VAL A 314 1.04 9.61 9.20
N GLY A 315 0.48 10.47 8.36
CA GLY A 315 -0.17 10.11 7.10
C GLY A 315 -1.69 9.95 7.20
N ASP A 316 -2.28 9.94 8.41
CA ASP A 316 -3.73 9.85 8.55
C ASP A 316 -4.43 11.05 7.92
N VAL A 317 -5.48 10.77 7.14
CA VAL A 317 -6.39 11.80 6.62
C VAL A 317 -7.48 12.04 7.66
N VAL A 318 -7.52 13.26 8.19
CA VAL A 318 -8.43 13.65 9.27
C VAL A 318 -9.29 14.83 8.86
N THR A 319 -10.52 14.88 9.36
CA THR A 319 -11.39 16.06 9.24
C THR A 319 -11.22 16.93 10.48
N VAL A 320 -10.83 18.18 10.26
CA VAL A 320 -10.52 19.17 11.28
C VAL A 320 -11.37 20.42 11.08
N ARG A 321 -11.69 21.09 12.19
CA ARG A 321 -12.35 22.40 12.20
C ARG A 321 -11.40 23.46 12.70
N ILE A 322 -11.43 24.62 12.07
CA ILE A 322 -10.63 25.78 12.47
C ILE A 322 -11.22 26.39 13.74
N LEU A 323 -10.43 26.39 14.81
CA LEU A 323 -10.75 27.08 16.07
C LEU A 323 -10.34 28.55 16.03
N GLY A 324 -9.22 28.86 15.37
CA GLY A 324 -8.67 30.21 15.33
C GLY A 324 -7.50 30.30 14.36
N VAL A 325 -7.38 31.46 13.73
CA VAL A 325 -6.29 31.80 12.79
C VAL A 325 -5.60 33.07 13.28
N ASP A 326 -4.33 32.95 13.67
CA ASP A 326 -3.48 34.10 14.01
C ASP A 326 -2.61 34.45 12.80
N LEU A 327 -3.07 35.43 12.01
CA LEU A 327 -2.37 35.93 10.82
C LEU A 327 -1.02 36.59 11.15
N LYS A 328 -0.82 37.10 12.37
CA LYS A 328 0.45 37.76 12.74
C LYS A 328 1.54 36.75 13.08
N LYS A 329 1.14 35.60 13.63
CA LYS A 329 2.05 34.53 14.02
C LYS A 329 2.07 33.36 13.05
N GLU A 330 1.26 33.42 11.99
CA GLU A 330 1.06 32.32 11.04
C GLU A 330 0.71 31.01 11.77
N ARG A 331 -0.25 31.08 12.71
CA ARG A 331 -0.67 29.90 13.49
C ARG A 331 -2.14 29.59 13.26
N ILE A 332 -2.41 28.31 13.00
CA ILE A 332 -3.75 27.79 12.80
C ILE A 332 -4.02 26.79 13.93
N SER A 333 -5.06 27.07 14.71
CA SER A 333 -5.52 26.18 15.77
C SER A 333 -6.67 25.33 15.26
N LEU A 334 -6.54 24.02 15.37
CA LEU A 334 -7.49 23.05 14.82
C LEU A 334 -8.12 22.22 15.95
N THR A 335 -9.32 21.71 15.69
CA THR A 335 -9.98 20.71 16.54
C THR A 335 -10.53 19.56 15.71
N MET A 336 -10.47 18.36 16.27
CA MET A 336 -11.14 17.15 15.76
C MET A 336 -12.37 16.79 16.60
N LYS A 337 -12.62 17.51 17.70
CA LYS A 337 -13.74 17.25 18.61
C LYS A 337 -15.07 17.64 17.99
N GLY A 338 -16.05 16.75 18.17
CA GLY A 338 -17.41 16.96 17.68
C GLY A 338 -17.56 16.84 16.16
N ILE A 339 -16.52 16.36 15.47
CA ILE A 339 -16.53 16.11 14.03
C ILE A 339 -16.56 14.59 13.83
N LYS A 340 -17.44 14.11 12.93
CA LYS A 340 -17.40 12.71 12.51
C LYS A 340 -16.21 12.53 11.56
N GLN A 341 -15.23 11.75 12.00
CA GLN A 341 -14.16 11.28 11.12
C GLN A 341 -14.77 10.29 10.11
N LYS A 342 -14.36 10.40 8.85
CA LYS A 342 -14.88 9.58 7.74
C LYS A 342 -14.04 8.34 7.52
#